data_AF-A0A2U9DQS6-F1
#
_entry.id   AF-A0A2U9DQS6-F1
#
_cell.length_a   1.000
_cell.length_b   1.000
_cell.length_c   1.000
_cell.angle_alpha   90.00
_cell.angle_beta   90.00
_cell.angle_gamma   90.00
#
_symmetry.space_group_name_H-M   'P 1'
#
loop_
_entity.id
_entity.type
_entity.pdbx_description
1 polymer ?
#
loop_
_entity_poly.entity_id
_entity_poly.type
_entity_poly.pdbx_seq_one_letter_code
_entity_poly.pdbx_strand_id
1 'polypeptide(L)'
;MVNFFEKKFINLQLPSQEAVVGQSINVALGQFGVNIVQFLKEFNEKSVVYPSGMILNTVVSISFDGSFELLIKGPSILYLLKCVLNSKKSLNQKDLVLLLFFIRKYRKDLSKFSDFALCKCIIGSFKSRSNIEHAFEK
;
A
#
# COMPACT_ATOMS: atom_id res chain seq x y z
N MET A 1 5.99 -0.77 -35.24
CA MET A 1 5.40 -1.82 -34.37
C MET A 1 6.29 -1.91 -33.15
N VAL A 2 5.86 -1.32 -32.02
CA VAL A 2 6.64 -1.33 -30.78
C VAL A 2 6.18 -2.54 -29.96
N ASN A 3 7.10 -3.46 -29.68
CA ASN A 3 6.87 -4.64 -28.86
C ASN A 3 6.29 -4.21 -27.50
N PHE A 4 5.00 -4.43 -27.32
CA PHE A 4 4.39 -4.55 -26.00
C PHE A 4 4.99 -5.79 -25.34
N PHE A 5 6.19 -5.65 -24.76
CA PHE A 5 6.68 -6.65 -23.82
C PHE A 5 5.64 -6.80 -22.72
N GLU A 6 5.14 -8.02 -22.53
CA GLU A 6 4.15 -8.38 -21.50
C GLU A 6 4.71 -8.10 -20.09
N LYS A 7 4.65 -6.86 -19.64
CA LYS A 7 4.99 -6.49 -18.26
C LYS A 7 3.86 -6.97 -17.35
N LYS A 8 4.19 -7.88 -16.42
CA LYS A 8 3.23 -8.32 -15.39
C LYS A 8 3.31 -7.40 -14.18
N PHE A 9 2.16 -7.03 -13.63
CA PHE A 9 2.06 -6.16 -12.46
C PHE A 9 1.45 -6.93 -11.30
N ILE A 10 2.16 -6.95 -10.16
CA ILE A 10 1.71 -7.62 -8.94
C ILE A 10 1.62 -6.59 -7.83
N ASN A 11 0.46 -6.54 -7.18
CA ASN A 11 0.25 -5.69 -6.03
C ASN A 11 0.49 -6.50 -4.75
N LEU A 12 1.42 -6.05 -3.91
CA LEU A 12 1.74 -6.67 -2.63
C LEU A 12 1.52 -5.67 -1.50
N GLN A 13 1.16 -6.19 -0.33
CA GLN A 13 1.10 -5.43 0.91
C GLN A 13 2.16 -5.99 1.85
N LEU A 14 3.11 -5.15 2.24
CA LEU A 14 4.26 -5.56 3.06
C LEU A 14 4.46 -4.58 4.23
N PRO A 15 4.83 -5.07 5.41
CA PRO A 15 5.24 -4.21 6.51
C PRO A 15 6.57 -3.53 6.15
N SER A 16 6.66 -2.21 6.34
CA SER A 16 7.89 -1.44 6.15
C SER A 16 9.00 -1.91 7.09
N GLN A 17 10.23 -1.90 6.59
CA GLN A 17 11.49 -2.26 7.28
C GLN A 17 11.58 -3.71 7.80
N GLU A 18 10.45 -4.39 7.96
CA GLU A 18 10.32 -5.72 8.57
C GLU A 18 9.77 -6.74 7.56
N ALA A 19 9.95 -6.54 6.25
CA ALA A 19 9.50 -7.51 5.27
C ALA A 19 10.36 -8.77 5.31
N VAL A 20 9.72 -9.91 5.56
CA VAL A 20 10.33 -11.24 5.63
C VAL A 20 9.71 -12.15 4.57
N VAL A 21 10.47 -13.16 4.14
CA VAL A 21 9.98 -14.21 3.25
C VAL A 21 8.77 -14.89 3.90
N GLY A 22 7.61 -14.81 3.24
CA GLY A 22 6.37 -15.41 3.70
C GLY A 22 5.68 -16.22 2.60
N GLN A 23 4.69 -17.03 2.97
CA GLN A 23 3.95 -17.88 2.01
C GLN A 23 3.30 -17.06 0.89
N SER A 24 2.68 -15.93 1.21
CA SER A 24 2.03 -15.06 0.22
C SER A 24 3.01 -14.47 -0.79
N ILE A 25 4.23 -14.13 -0.36
CA ILE A 25 5.28 -13.58 -1.24
C ILE A 25 5.84 -14.67 -2.14
N ASN A 26 6.08 -15.86 -1.60
CA ASN A 26 6.57 -17.01 -2.37
C ASN A 26 5.56 -17.42 -3.45
N VAL A 27 4.26 -17.45 -3.14
CA VAL A 27 3.21 -17.75 -4.14
C VAL A 27 3.12 -16.64 -5.18
N ALA A 28 3.17 -15.37 -4.77
CA ALA A 28 2.99 -14.25 -5.67
C ALA A 28 4.19 -14.01 -6.61
N LEU A 29 5.42 -14.08 -6.10
CA LEU A 29 6.62 -13.76 -6.89
C LEU A 29 7.37 -15.00 -7.41
N GLY A 30 7.26 -16.13 -6.70
CA GLY A 30 7.97 -17.36 -7.06
C GLY A 30 7.52 -17.95 -8.40
N GLN A 31 6.24 -17.77 -8.77
CA GLN A 31 5.71 -18.21 -10.07
C GLN A 31 6.35 -17.49 -11.27
N PHE A 32 7.02 -16.36 -11.04
CA PHE A 32 7.59 -15.51 -12.08
C PHE A 32 9.12 -15.54 -12.10
N GLY A 33 9.76 -16.40 -11.29
CA GLY A 33 11.23 -16.55 -11.29
C GLY A 33 11.98 -15.35 -10.71
N VAL A 34 11.32 -14.48 -9.96
CA VAL A 34 11.94 -13.29 -9.34
C VAL A 34 12.81 -13.68 -8.15
N ASN A 35 13.98 -13.05 -7.98
CA ASN A 35 14.82 -13.25 -6.81
C ASN A 35 14.20 -12.58 -5.56
N ILE A 36 13.52 -13.39 -4.74
CA ILE A 36 12.75 -12.94 -3.56
C ILE A 36 13.65 -12.26 -2.51
N VAL A 37 14.85 -12.79 -2.27
CA VAL A 37 15.76 -12.24 -1.25
C VAL A 37 16.25 -10.86 -1.65
N GLN A 38 16.58 -10.70 -2.93
CA GLN A 38 16.98 -9.40 -3.49
C GLN A 38 15.83 -8.40 -3.43
N PHE A 39 14.62 -8.82 -3.79
CA PHE A 39 13.42 -8.01 -3.69
C PHE A 39 13.16 -7.51 -2.26
N LEU A 40 13.24 -8.40 -1.25
CA LEU A 40 13.00 -8.03 0.14
C LEU A 40 14.06 -7.05 0.65
N LYS A 41 15.32 -7.23 0.27
CA LYS A 41 16.40 -6.31 0.63
C LYS A 41 16.14 -4.92 0.04
N GLU A 42 15.85 -4.84 -1.25
CA GLU A 42 15.55 -3.58 -1.93
C GLU A 42 14.30 -2.89 -1.35
N PHE A 43 13.28 -3.68 -0.99
CA PHE A 43 12.07 -3.17 -0.34
C PHE A 43 12.36 -2.61 1.06
N ASN A 44 13.13 -3.31 1.88
CA ASN A 44 13.49 -2.85 3.22
C ASN A 44 14.33 -1.57 3.15
N GLU A 45 15.30 -1.49 2.22
CA GLU A 45 16.10 -0.28 1.99
C GLU A 45 15.27 0.92 1.54
N LYS A 46 14.36 0.74 0.56
CA LYS A 46 13.48 1.83 0.09
C LYS A 46 12.40 2.21 1.10
N SER A 47 12.01 1.30 2.00
CA SER A 47 10.95 1.53 2.98
C SER A 47 11.40 2.25 4.25
N VAL A 48 12.70 2.55 4.43
CA VAL A 48 13.24 3.30 5.58
C VAL A 48 12.60 4.68 5.76
N VAL A 49 12.10 5.28 4.68
CA VAL A 49 11.38 6.58 4.73
C VAL A 49 10.08 6.50 5.53
N TYR A 50 9.52 5.29 5.68
CA TYR A 50 8.28 5.03 6.41
C TYR A 50 8.59 4.50 7.81
N PRO A 51 7.73 4.77 8.82
CA PRO A 51 7.85 4.18 10.16
C PRO A 51 7.87 2.65 10.09
N SER A 52 8.58 1.97 11.00
CA SER A 52 8.62 0.48 11.04
C SER A 52 7.23 -0.12 11.27
N GLY A 53 6.95 -1.27 10.65
CA GLY A 53 5.69 -2.01 10.82
C GLY A 53 4.47 -1.38 10.12
N MET A 54 4.67 -0.33 9.32
CA MET A 54 3.62 0.30 8.53
C MET A 54 3.30 -0.55 7.29
N ILE A 55 2.03 -0.91 7.08
CA ILE A 55 1.64 -1.70 5.90
C ILE A 55 1.64 -0.81 4.64
N LEU A 56 2.60 -1.08 3.75
CA LEU A 56 2.79 -0.35 2.50
C LEU A 56 2.24 -1.14 1.31
N ASN A 57 1.52 -0.43 0.43
CA ASN A 57 1.14 -0.96 -0.86
C ASN A 57 2.31 -0.79 -1.84
N THR A 58 2.71 -1.90 -2.43
CA THR A 58 3.85 -1.99 -3.34
C THR A 58 3.41 -2.63 -4.64
N VAL A 59 3.85 -2.06 -5.74
CA VAL A 59 3.65 -2.63 -7.07
C VAL A 59 4.98 -3.15 -7.57
N VAL A 60 5.00 -4.41 -7.98
CA VAL A 60 6.14 -5.07 -8.60
C VAL A 60 5.82 -5.21 -10.07
N SER A 61 6.63 -4.57 -10.93
CA SER A 61 6.59 -4.82 -12.37
C SER A 61 7.63 -5.88 -12.69
N ILE A 62 7.24 -6.93 -13.40
CA ILE A 62 8.11 -8.03 -13.77
C ILE A 62 8.21 -8.06 -15.29
N SER A 63 9.46 -8.04 -15.78
CA SER A 63 9.80 -8.20 -17.18
C SER A 63 10.05 -9.68 -17.50
N PHE A 64 10.01 -10.04 -18.78
CA PHE A 64 10.19 -11.43 -19.23
C PHE A 64 11.55 -12.03 -18.84
N ASP A 65 12.59 -11.19 -18.74
CA ASP A 65 13.96 -11.61 -18.38
C ASP A 65 14.13 -11.90 -16.88
N GLY A 66 13.04 -11.93 -16.09
CA GLY A 66 13.07 -12.10 -14.64
C GLY A 66 13.54 -10.86 -13.87
N SER A 67 13.80 -9.75 -14.57
CA SER A 67 14.06 -8.45 -13.95
C SER A 67 12.78 -7.87 -13.36
N PHE A 68 12.91 -7.23 -12.20
CA PHE A 68 11.78 -6.65 -11.49
C PHE A 68 12.04 -5.16 -11.19
N GLU A 69 10.97 -4.37 -11.22
CA GLU A 69 10.96 -2.98 -10.79
C GLU A 69 10.02 -2.84 -9.59
N LEU A 70 10.57 -2.33 -8.48
CA LEU A 70 9.86 -2.11 -7.23
C LEU A 70 9.36 -0.67 -7.13
N LEU A 71 8.04 -0.48 -7.05
CA LEU A 71 7.41 0.83 -6.88
C LEU A 71 6.54 0.86 -5.62
N ILE A 72 7.01 1.56 -4.59
CA ILE A 72 6.30 1.74 -3.32
C ILE A 72 5.33 2.92 -3.46
N LYS A 73 4.01 2.63 -3.40
CA LYS A 73 2.97 3.68 -3.45
C LYS A 73 2.81 4.39 -2.10
N GLY A 74 3.05 3.67 -1.01
CA GLY A 74 2.89 4.17 0.36
C GLY A 74 1.79 3.44 1.12
N PRO A 75 1.43 3.90 2.33
CA PRO A 75 0.51 3.20 3.22
C PRO A 75 -0.92 3.17 2.70
N SER A 76 -1.66 2.08 2.89
CA SER A 76 -3.08 2.00 2.53
C SER A 76 -3.91 3.09 3.26
N ILE A 77 -4.88 3.72 2.58
CA ILE A 77 -5.81 4.68 3.23
C ILE A 77 -6.54 3.98 4.38
N LEU A 78 -6.90 2.71 4.20
CA LEU A 78 -7.53 1.90 5.24
C LEU A 78 -6.63 1.70 6.47
N TYR A 79 -5.32 1.53 6.24
CA TYR A 79 -4.34 1.42 7.32
C TYR A 79 -4.20 2.75 8.07
N LEU A 80 -4.07 3.87 7.35
CA LEU A 80 -4.04 5.22 7.96
C LEU A 80 -5.30 5.50 8.79
N LEU A 81 -6.47 5.13 8.27
CA LEU A 81 -7.74 5.20 9.00
C LEU A 81 -7.70 4.37 10.29
N LYS A 82 -7.15 3.16 10.24
CA LYS A 82 -7.01 2.30 11.43
C LYS A 82 -6.13 2.95 12.49
N CYS A 83 -5.00 3.53 12.10
CA CYS A 83 -4.08 4.20 13.02
C CYS A 83 -4.69 5.44 13.67
N VAL A 84 -5.40 6.27 12.90
CA VAL A 84 -5.97 7.53 13.41
C VAL A 84 -7.23 7.29 14.25
N LEU A 85 -8.10 6.39 13.81
CA LEU A 85 -9.39 6.18 14.47
C LEU A 85 -9.29 5.29 15.71
N ASN A 86 -8.29 4.42 15.81
CA ASN A 86 -8.10 3.51 16.95
C ASN A 86 -9.43 2.86 17.43
N SER A 87 -10.17 2.30 16.46
CA SER A 87 -11.50 1.68 16.63
C SER A 87 -12.72 2.62 16.79
N LYS A 88 -12.57 3.92 16.60
CA LYS A 88 -13.71 4.85 16.53
C LYS A 88 -14.57 4.59 15.29
N LYS A 89 -15.89 4.55 15.50
CA LYS A 89 -16.93 4.43 14.45
C LYS A 89 -17.38 5.78 13.87
N SER A 90 -16.73 6.88 14.22
CA SER A 90 -17.06 8.23 13.76
C SER A 90 -15.81 8.96 13.28
N LEU A 91 -15.95 9.75 12.22
CA LEU A 91 -14.88 10.55 11.64
C LEU A 91 -15.10 12.04 11.99
N ASN A 92 -14.18 12.65 12.74
CA ASN A 92 -14.26 14.07 13.07
C ASN A 92 -13.43 14.93 12.11
N GLN A 93 -13.66 16.24 12.10
CA GLN A 93 -12.87 17.18 11.28
C GLN A 93 -11.37 17.14 11.61
N LYS A 94 -11.01 16.98 12.88
CA LYS A 94 -9.60 16.85 13.31
C LYS A 94 -8.95 15.59 12.71
N ASP A 95 -9.69 14.48 12.66
CA ASP A 95 -9.21 13.22 12.11
C ASP A 95 -9.00 13.35 10.59
N LEU A 96 -9.91 14.03 9.89
CA LEU A 96 -9.77 14.33 8.46
C LEU A 96 -8.52 15.15 8.16
N VAL A 97 -8.28 16.23 8.92
CA VAL A 97 -7.08 17.08 8.73
C VAL A 97 -5.80 16.27 8.98
N LEU A 98 -5.80 15.44 10.02
CA LEU A 98 -4.65 14.59 10.33
C LEU A 98 -4.40 13.53 9.24
N LEU A 99 -5.46 12.91 8.72
CA LEU A 99 -5.37 11.95 7.61
C LEU A 99 -4.87 12.62 6.32
N LEU A 100 -5.34 13.82 6.00
CA LEU A 100 -4.84 14.59 4.85
C LEU A 100 -3.35 14.88 4.98
N PHE A 101 -2.90 15.28 6.18
CA PHE A 101 -1.47 15.50 6.45
C PHE A 101 -0.64 14.23 6.22
N PHE A 102 -1.09 13.08 6.74
CA PHE A 102 -0.40 11.81 6.55
C PHE A 102 -0.40 11.35 5.09
N ILE A 103 -1.51 11.50 4.38
CA ILE A 103 -1.58 11.21 2.94
C ILE A 103 -0.60 12.10 2.19
N ARG A 104 -0.58 13.41 2.42
CA ARG A 104 0.35 14.30 1.71
C ARG A 104 1.82 14.01 2.03
N LYS A 105 2.11 13.56 3.24
CA LYS A 105 3.46 13.20 3.67
C LYS A 105 3.96 11.88 3.07
N TYR A 106 3.12 10.85 3.07
CA TYR A 106 3.54 9.47 2.78
C TYR A 106 3.01 8.92 1.43
N ARG A 107 2.03 9.57 0.80
CA ARG A 107 1.42 9.17 -0.48
C ARG A 107 1.68 10.22 -1.55
N LYS A 108 2.86 10.15 -2.18
CA LYS A 108 3.23 11.05 -3.30
C LYS A 108 2.36 10.83 -4.55
N ASP A 109 1.78 9.64 -4.70
CA ASP A 109 0.79 9.32 -5.73
C ASP A 109 -0.49 10.16 -5.57
N LEU A 110 -0.93 10.37 -4.34
CA LEU A 110 -2.15 11.10 -4.01
C LEU A 110 -1.94 12.61 -3.81
N SER A 111 -0.69 13.08 -3.79
CA SER A 111 -0.39 14.50 -3.52
C SER A 111 -0.92 15.46 -4.58
N LYS A 112 -1.13 14.97 -5.82
CA LYS A 112 -1.63 15.75 -6.96
C LYS A 112 -3.12 16.07 -6.90
N PHE A 113 -3.91 15.31 -6.12
CA PHE A 113 -5.35 15.51 -6.03
C PHE A 113 -5.69 16.67 -5.09
N SER A 114 -6.82 17.35 -5.33
CA SER A 114 -7.31 18.40 -4.43
C SER A 114 -7.68 17.84 -3.05
N ASP A 115 -7.57 18.68 -2.01
CA ASP A 115 -7.91 18.29 -0.64
C ASP A 115 -9.36 17.77 -0.54
N PHE A 116 -10.27 18.37 -1.31
CA PHE A 116 -11.66 17.93 -1.39
C PHE A 116 -11.82 16.53 -1.99
N ALA A 117 -11.06 16.20 -3.04
CA ALA A 117 -11.06 14.85 -3.62
C ALA A 117 -10.51 13.82 -2.62
N LEU A 118 -9.43 14.17 -1.92
CA LEU A 118 -8.86 13.31 -0.89
C LEU A 118 -9.84 13.07 0.26
N CYS A 119 -10.54 14.10 0.74
CA CYS A 119 -11.61 13.95 1.72
C CYS A 119 -12.70 12.98 1.25
N LYS A 120 -13.16 13.08 0.00
CA LYS A 120 -14.14 12.13 -0.56
C LYS A 120 -13.60 10.70 -0.57
N CYS A 121 -12.35 10.49 -0.96
CA CYS A 121 -11.71 9.16 -0.95
C CYS A 121 -11.60 8.59 0.47
N ILE A 122 -11.23 9.41 1.46
CA ILE A 122 -11.17 9.00 2.87
C ILE A 122 -12.56 8.59 3.37
N ILE A 123 -13.58 9.41 3.12
CA ILE A 123 -14.96 9.14 3.52
C ILE A 123 -15.49 7.87 2.86
N GLY A 124 -15.22 7.68 1.57
CA GLY A 124 -15.60 6.46 0.84
C GLY A 124 -14.94 5.21 1.44
N SER A 125 -13.64 5.30 1.73
CA SER A 125 -12.89 4.21 2.37
C SER A 125 -13.40 3.90 3.78
N PHE A 126 -13.78 4.93 4.54
CA PHE A 126 -14.35 4.80 5.88
C PHE A 126 -15.73 4.09 5.85
N LYS A 127 -16.62 4.48 4.93
CA LYS A 127 -17.93 3.82 4.74
C LYS A 127 -17.80 2.37 4.31
N SER A 128 -16.84 2.08 3.43
CA SER A 128 -16.55 0.70 3.03
C SER A 128 -16.10 -0.13 4.23
N ARG A 129 -15.23 0.42 5.09
CA ARG A 129 -14.80 -0.27 6.30
C ARG A 129 -15.95 -0.57 7.27
N SER A 130 -16.84 0.37 7.54
CA SER A 130 -17.97 0.13 8.44
C SER A 130 -18.89 -0.99 7.94
N ASN A 131 -19.04 -1.11 6.62
CA ASN A 131 -19.81 -2.21 6.02
C ASN A 131 -19.07 -3.56 6.13
N ILE A 132 -17.74 -3.56 6.12
CA ILE A 132 -16.91 -4.77 6.22
C ILE A 132 -16.85 -5.28 7.67
N GLU A 133 -16.77 -4.41 8.69
CA GLU A 133 -16.83 -4.85 10.10
C GLU A 133 -18.16 -5.57 10.41
N HIS A 134 -19.28 -5.15 9.80
CA HIS A 134 -20.55 -5.89 9.85
C HIS A 134 -20.55 -7.23 9.09
N ALA A 135 -19.64 -7.43 8.14
CA ALA A 135 -19.53 -8.66 7.35
C ALA A 135 -18.63 -9.72 7.99
N PHE A 136 -17.75 -9.32 8.92
CA PHE A 136 -16.88 -10.23 9.69
C PHE A 136 -17.44 -10.56 11.09
N GLU A 137 -18.54 -9.92 11.52
CA GLU A 137 -19.26 -10.21 12.77
C GLU A 137 -20.48 -11.15 12.60
N LYS A 138 -20.56 -11.92 11.51
CA LYS A 138 -21.58 -12.97 11.32
C LYS A 138 -20.97 -14.34 11.12
#